data_AF-A0A2N8KMZ7-F1
#
_entry.id   AF-A0A2N8KMZ7-F1
#
_cell.length_a   1.000
_cell.length_b   1.000
_cell.length_c   1.000
_cell.angle_alpha   90.00
_cell.angle_beta   90.00
_cell.angle_gamma   90.00
#
_symmetry.space_group_name_H-M   'P 1'
#
loop_
_entity.id
_entity.type
_entity.pdbx_description
1 polymer ?
#
loop_
_entity_poly.entity_id
_entity_poly.type
_entity_poly.pdbx_seq_one_letter_code
_entity_poly.pdbx_strand_id
1 'polypeptide(L)'
;MEEYSGPKDGEFYDGKTWRPGVRFEVRDSGYLYDPDQVAIADGMGQMVLEVVSRHKPGKFPERTFFLRSFVDPNGRTFGKAKLRVTTTQAFKRMAAGYRHEFERADQKQDKERP
;
A
#
# COMPACT_ATOMS: atom_id res chain seq x y z
N MET A 1 -19.28 -0.79 11.22
CA MET A 1 -18.20 0.03 10.61
C MET A 1 -17.08 0.05 11.62
N GLU A 2 -16.13 -0.89 11.56
CA GLU A 2 -14.99 -0.90 12.49
C GLU A 2 -14.09 0.29 12.16
N GLU A 3 -13.88 1.17 13.13
CA GLU A 3 -13.11 2.39 12.98
C GLU A 3 -11.62 2.04 12.84
N TYR A 4 -11.09 2.20 11.63
CA TYR A 4 -9.67 1.99 11.35
C TYR A 4 -8.85 3.03 12.13
N SER A 5 -8.23 2.59 13.21
CA SER A 5 -7.33 3.42 14.02
C SER A 5 -5.91 2.86 13.84
N GLY A 6 -5.00 3.62 13.24
CA GLY A 6 -3.58 3.24 13.19
C GLY A 6 -2.80 3.73 14.41
N PRO A 7 -1.59 3.18 14.68
CA PRO A 7 -0.72 3.68 15.73
C PRO A 7 -0.41 5.17 15.50
N LYS A 8 -0.56 5.98 16.55
CA LYS A 8 0.00 7.33 16.60
C LYS A 8 1.52 7.21 16.73
N ASP A 9 2.26 8.23 16.30
CA ASP A 9 3.73 8.18 16.28
C ASP A 9 4.29 7.82 17.67
N GLY A 10 4.90 6.64 17.78
CA GLY A 10 5.53 6.16 19.03
C GLY A 10 4.70 5.16 19.85
N GLU A 11 3.45 4.89 19.49
CA GLU A 11 2.59 3.94 20.19
C GLU A 11 2.51 2.60 19.46
N PHE A 12 2.51 1.50 20.23
CA PHE A 12 2.12 0.20 19.73
C PHE A 12 0.60 0.15 19.68
N TYR A 13 0.03 -0.16 18.51
CA TYR A 13 -1.41 -0.30 18.32
C TYR A 13 -1.72 -1.73 17.85
N ASP A 14 -2.54 -2.44 18.62
CA ASP A 14 -2.85 -3.86 18.44
C ASP A 14 -4.19 -4.11 17.69
N GLY A 15 -4.84 -3.04 17.22
CA GLY A 15 -6.05 -3.16 16.40
C GLY A 15 -5.74 -3.28 14.90
N LYS A 16 -6.77 -3.61 14.11
CA LYS A 16 -6.68 -3.61 12.64
C LYS A 16 -6.30 -2.20 12.16
N THR A 17 -5.09 -2.05 11.62
CA THR A 17 -4.59 -0.82 11.00
C THR A 17 -4.55 -0.97 9.49
N TRP A 18 -4.98 0.07 8.75
CA TRP A 18 -5.09 -0.02 7.30
C TRP A 18 -3.68 -0.19 6.73
N ARG A 19 -3.50 -1.22 5.90
CA ARG A 19 -2.20 -1.51 5.29
C ARG A 19 -2.20 -0.96 3.87
N PRO A 20 -1.32 0.01 3.55
CA PRO A 20 -1.21 0.52 2.20
C PRO A 20 -0.63 -0.57 1.29
N GLY A 21 -1.25 -0.79 0.13
CA GLY A 21 -0.83 -1.84 -0.80
C GLY A 21 -1.86 -2.94 -0.97
N VAL A 22 -1.38 -4.04 -1.56
CA VAL A 22 -2.12 -5.29 -1.69
C VAL A 22 -1.33 -6.40 -0.99
N ARG A 23 -2.04 -7.39 -0.45
CA ARG A 23 -1.46 -8.65 0.02
C ARG A 23 -1.97 -9.77 -0.88
N PHE A 24 -1.10 -10.74 -1.16
CA PHE A 24 -1.51 -11.95 -1.85
C PHE A 24 -2.04 -12.93 -0.82
N GLU A 25 -3.32 -13.28 -0.95
CA GLU A 25 -3.96 -14.32 -0.17
C GLU A 25 -4.19 -15.54 -1.05
N VAL A 26 -4.04 -16.71 -0.46
CA VAL A 26 -4.32 -17.98 -1.12
C VAL A 26 -5.79 -18.29 -0.88
N ARG A 27 -6.61 -18.30 -1.94
CA ARG A 27 -7.99 -18.80 -1.88
C ARG A 27 -7.97 -20.29 -2.11
N ASP A 28 -8.74 -21.00 -1.28
CA ASP A 28 -9.02 -22.41 -1.54
C ASP A 28 -9.89 -22.49 -2.80
N SER A 29 -9.28 -22.93 -3.90
CA SER A 29 -9.95 -23.15 -5.19
C SER A 29 -10.75 -24.46 -5.20
N GLY A 30 -10.69 -25.26 -4.11
CA GLY A 30 -11.28 -26.60 -4.04
C GLY A 30 -10.43 -27.67 -4.74
N TYR A 31 -9.30 -27.29 -5.34
CA TYR A 31 -8.35 -28.20 -6.00
C TYR A 31 -7.03 -28.27 -5.23
N LEU A 32 -6.62 -29.49 -4.86
CA LEU A 32 -5.47 -29.76 -4.00
C LEU A 32 -4.11 -29.30 -4.57
N TYR A 33 -4.04 -28.96 -5.86
CA TYR A 33 -2.79 -28.73 -6.59
C TYR A 33 -2.66 -27.38 -7.29
N ASP A 34 -3.67 -26.51 -7.23
CA ASP A 34 -3.59 -25.18 -7.86
C ASP A 34 -4.41 -24.15 -7.08
N PRO A 35 -3.83 -23.58 -6.01
CA PRO A 35 -4.54 -22.60 -5.22
C PRO A 35 -4.42 -21.21 -5.83
N ASP A 36 -5.57 -20.56 -6.07
CA ASP A 36 -5.62 -19.22 -6.65
C ASP A 36 -5.02 -18.18 -5.71
N GLN A 37 -4.04 -17.40 -6.19
CA GLN A 37 -3.52 -16.24 -5.47
C GLN A 37 -4.29 -14.98 -5.87
N VAL A 38 -4.96 -14.37 -4.91
CA VAL A 38 -5.71 -13.12 -5.11
C VAL A 38 -5.01 -11.96 -4.40
N ALA A 39 -4.87 -10.84 -5.10
CA ALA A 39 -4.37 -9.60 -4.52
C ALA A 39 -5.52 -8.88 -3.80
N ILE A 40 -5.43 -8.76 -2.48
CA ILE A 40 -6.45 -8.12 -1.63
C ILE A 40 -5.91 -6.78 -1.09
N ALA A 41 -6.66 -5.70 -1.27
CA ALA A 41 -6.45 -4.40 -0.63
C ALA A 41 -7.42 -4.20 0.55
N ASP A 42 -6.93 -3.65 1.65
CA ASP A 42 -7.77 -3.34 2.82
C ASP A 42 -8.80 -2.22 2.54
N GLY A 43 -8.46 -1.30 1.66
CA GLY A 43 -9.30 -0.15 1.34
C GLY A 43 -8.57 0.84 0.44
N MET A 44 -9.33 1.77 -0.13
CA MET A 44 -8.78 2.80 -1.03
C MET A 44 -8.20 3.96 -0.21
N GLY A 45 -6.88 4.03 -0.17
CA GLY A 45 -6.14 5.20 0.36
C GLY A 45 -5.20 5.78 -0.69
N GLN A 46 -4.29 6.64 -0.26
CA GLN A 46 -3.33 7.31 -1.15
C GLN A 46 -1.89 7.13 -0.65
N MET A 47 -0.97 6.99 -1.60
CA MET A 47 0.46 7.09 -1.36
C MET A 47 0.92 8.48 -1.80
N VAL A 48 1.45 9.25 -0.86
CA VAL A 48 1.95 10.61 -1.13
C VAL A 48 3.45 10.54 -1.31
N LEU A 49 3.93 11.04 -2.45
CA LEU A 49 5.34 11.07 -2.83
C LEU A 49 5.79 12.51 -3.05
N GLU A 50 6.65 13.01 -2.17
CA GLU A 50 7.18 14.36 -2.25
C GLU A 50 8.61 14.32 -2.80
N VAL A 51 8.85 14.92 -3.96
CA VAL A 51 10.19 14.98 -4.56
C VAL A 51 11.01 16.05 -3.88
N VAL A 52 12.11 15.63 -3.23
CA VAL A 52 13.07 16.52 -2.57
C VAL A 52 14.09 17.04 -3.58
N SER A 53 14.68 16.15 -4.39
CA SER A 53 15.64 16.53 -5.43
C SER A 53 15.83 15.44 -6.48
N ARG A 54 16.39 15.81 -7.64
CA ARG A 54 16.75 14.90 -8.74
C ARG A 54 18.19 15.14 -9.15
N HIS A 55 18.95 14.06 -9.33
CA HIS A 55 20.38 14.11 -9.62
C HIS A 55 20.74 13.16 -10.77
N LYS A 56 21.39 13.66 -11.81
CA LYS A 56 21.86 12.87 -12.96
C LYS A 56 23.38 12.93 -13.08
N PRO A 57 24.12 11.99 -12.45
CA PRO A 57 25.57 12.00 -12.52
C PRO A 57 26.07 11.38 -13.83
N GLY A 58 26.50 12.22 -14.77
CA GLY A 58 27.14 11.82 -16.02
C GLY A 58 26.38 10.71 -16.77
N LYS A 59 27.02 9.55 -16.91
CA LYS A 59 26.48 8.38 -17.63
C LYS A 59 25.47 7.55 -16.84
N PHE A 60 25.26 7.81 -15.55
CA PHE A 60 24.40 7.01 -14.70
C PHE A 60 22.94 7.47 -14.77
N PRO A 61 21.95 6.56 -14.53
CA PRO A 61 20.55 6.95 -14.60
C PRO A 61 20.19 7.93 -13.49
N GLU A 62 19.37 8.94 -13.81
CA GLU A 62 18.91 9.95 -12.87
C GLU A 62 18.26 9.31 -11.63
N ARG A 63 18.60 9.85 -10.46
CA ARG A 63 18.08 9.45 -9.15
C ARG A 63 17.14 10.51 -8.62
N THR A 64 15.97 10.07 -8.17
CA THR A 64 15.00 10.91 -7.47
C THR A 64 15.08 10.63 -5.98
N PHE A 65 15.32 11.67 -5.20
CA PHE A 65 15.22 11.66 -3.74
C PHE A 65 13.85 12.16 -3.34
N PHE A 66 13.17 11.44 -2.45
CA PHE A 66 11.77 11.72 -2.12
C PHE A 66 11.42 11.32 -0.69
N LEU A 67 10.41 11.97 -0.13
CA LEU A 67 9.71 11.52 1.07
C LEU A 67 8.47 10.72 0.68
N ARG A 68 8.05 9.83 1.56
CA ARG A 68 6.85 9.01 1.36
C ARG A 68 6.02 8.93 2.63
N SER A 69 4.76 9.29 2.51
CA SER A 69 3.71 9.10 3.52
C SER A 69 2.48 8.46 2.87
N PHE A 70 1.49 8.13 3.68
CA PHE A 70 0.25 7.52 3.25
C PHE A 70 -0.94 8.24 3.87
N VAL A 71 -2.04 8.29 3.13
CA VAL A 71 -3.35 8.72 3.60
C VAL A 71 -4.25 7.50 3.60
N ASP A 72 -4.81 7.15 4.74
CA ASP A 72 -5.74 6.03 4.85
C ASP A 72 -7.11 6.35 4.20
N PRO A 73 -8.02 5.37 4.07
CA PRO A 73 -9.35 5.59 3.52
C PRO A 73 -10.20 6.61 4.31
N ASN A 74 -9.85 6.87 5.57
CA ASN A 74 -10.52 7.83 6.44
C ASN A 74 -9.88 9.22 6.39
N GLY A 75 -8.86 9.43 5.55
CA GLY A 75 -8.16 10.70 5.39
C GLY A 75 -7.02 10.95 6.39
N ARG A 76 -6.70 10.01 7.27
CA ARG A 76 -5.61 10.16 8.24
C ARG A 76 -4.27 9.92 7.55
N THR A 77 -3.36 10.86 7.74
CA THR A 77 -1.98 10.76 7.24
C THR A 77 -1.09 10.01 8.25
N PHE A 78 -0.25 9.10 7.77
CA PHE A 78 0.74 8.40 8.57
C PHE A 78 1.98 8.01 7.77
N GLY A 79 3.03 7.58 8.48
CA GLY A 79 4.31 7.15 7.91
C GLY A 79 5.42 8.16 8.19
N LYS A 80 6.53 7.66 8.75
CA LYS A 80 7.67 8.50 9.12
C LYS A 80 8.31 9.14 7.90
N ALA A 81 8.59 10.43 7.99
CA ALA A 81 9.35 11.19 6.99
C ALA A 81 10.79 10.67 6.93
N LYS A 82 11.02 9.65 6.10
CA LYS A 82 12.35 9.11 5.80
C LYS A 82 12.71 9.46 4.35
N LEU A 83 13.89 10.05 4.17
CA LEU A 83 14.44 10.28 2.84
C LEU A 83 14.70 8.94 2.14
N ARG A 84 14.14 8.80 0.94
CA ARG A 84 14.28 7.64 0.07
C ARG A 84 14.92 8.06 -1.25
N VAL A 85 15.55 7.12 -1.93
CA VAL A 85 16.13 7.34 -3.26
C VAL A 85 15.82 6.16 -4.18
N THR A 86 15.49 6.45 -5.43
CA THR A 86 15.34 5.44 -6.49
C THR A 86 15.64 6.03 -7.86
N THR A 87 15.62 5.24 -8.92
CA THR A 87 15.77 5.76 -10.29
C THR A 87 14.54 6.59 -10.65
N THR A 88 14.69 7.67 -11.43
CA THR A 88 13.53 8.50 -11.82
C THR A 88 12.47 7.68 -12.56
N GLN A 89 12.88 6.68 -13.35
CA GLN A 89 11.94 5.78 -14.02
C GLN A 89 11.16 4.91 -13.01
N ALA A 90 11.82 4.34 -12.01
CA ALA A 90 11.16 3.56 -10.97
C ALA A 90 10.22 4.44 -10.13
N PHE A 91 10.63 5.68 -9.83
CA PHE A 91 9.78 6.67 -9.15
C PHE A 91 8.51 6.97 -9.96
N LYS A 92 8.64 7.27 -11.25
CA LYS A 92 7.48 7.52 -12.13
C LYS A 92 6.52 6.33 -12.17
N ARG A 93 7.05 5.11 -12.26
CA ARG A 93 6.23 3.87 -12.20
C ARG A 93 5.59 3.61 -10.84
N MET A 94 6.10 4.20 -9.77
CA MET A 94 5.51 4.11 -8.43
C MET A 94 4.38 5.14 -8.27
N ALA A 95 4.59 6.35 -8.80
CA ALA A 95 3.59 7.41 -8.79
C ALA A 95 2.37 7.10 -9.69
N ALA A 96 2.55 6.26 -10.72
CA ALA A 96 1.48 5.87 -11.63
C ALA A 96 0.37 4.99 -10.99
N GLY A 97 0.55 4.50 -9.76
CA GLY A 97 -0.46 3.73 -9.04
C GLY A 97 -0.22 2.22 -9.01
N TYR A 98 -1.27 1.47 -8.68
CA TYR A 98 -1.22 0.02 -8.48
C TYR A 98 -1.06 -0.71 -9.82
N ARG A 99 -0.05 -1.59 -9.88
CA ARG A 99 0.39 -2.30 -11.10
C ARG A 99 -0.42 -3.55 -11.42
N HIS A 100 -1.35 -3.92 -10.56
CA HIS A 100 -2.09 -5.18 -10.61
C HIS A 100 -3.56 -4.91 -10.29
N GLU A 101 -4.45 -5.70 -10.89
CA GLU A 101 -5.84 -5.78 -10.46
C GLU A 101 -5.89 -6.34 -9.03
N PHE A 102 -6.81 -5.83 -8.23
CA PHE A 102 -6.97 -6.22 -6.83
C PHE A 102 -8.43 -6.18 -6.41
N GLU A 103 -8.77 -7.03 -5.46
CA GLU A 103 -10.07 -7.02 -4.79
C GLU A 103 -9.98 -6.24 -3.47
N ARG A 104 -11.10 -5.66 -3.04
CA ARG A 104 -11.17 -4.90 -1.79
C ARG A 104 -11.75 -5.79 -0.68
N ALA A 105 -11.05 -5.87 0.45
CA ALA A 105 -11.41 -6.70 1.61
C ALA A 105 -12.76 -6.33 2.25
N ASP A 106 -13.30 -5.13 1.97
CA ASP A 106 -14.58 -4.63 2.48
C ASP A 106 -15.80 -5.44 1.98
N GLN A 107 -15.61 -6.43 1.10
CA GLN A 107 -16.64 -7.38 0.71
C GLN A 107 -16.50 -8.75 1.40
N LYS A 108 -16.42 -8.78 2.74
CA LYS A 108 -16.94 -9.96 3.45
C LYS A 108 -18.44 -9.76 3.61
N GLN A 109 -19.23 -10.36 2.70
CA GLN A 109 -20.63 -10.64 2.99
C GLN A 109 -20.66 -11.51 4.25
N ASP A 110 -21.18 -10.95 5.34
CA ASP A 110 -21.69 -11.73 6.44
C ASP A 110 -22.80 -12.63 5.86
N LYS A 111 -22.44 -13.87 5.53
CA LYS A 111 -23.44 -14.93 5.43
C LYS A 111 -23.88 -15.22 6.85
N GLU A 112 -24.91 -14.49 7.30
CA GLU A 112 -25.77 -14.92 8.39
C GLU A 112 -26.15 -16.38 8.11
N ARG A 113 -25.68 -17.28 8.98
CA ARG A 113 -26.12 -18.67 9.00
C ARG A 113 -27.36 -18.72 9.90
N PRO A 114 -28.46 -19.35 9.44
CA PRO A 114 -29.79 -19.27 10.08
C PRO A 114 -29.84 -19.88 11.48
#